data_AF-H0F6Q4-F1
#
_entry.id   AF-H0F6Q4-F1
#
_cell.length_a   1.000
_cell.length_b   1.000
_cell.length_c   1.000
_cell.angle_alpha   90.00
_cell.angle_beta   90.00
_cell.angle_gamma   90.00
#
_symmetry.space_group_name_H-M   'P 1'
#
loop_
_entity.id
_entity.type
_entity.pdbx_description
1 polymer ?
#
loop_
_entity_poly.entity_id
_entity_poly.type
_entity_poly.pdbx_seq_one_letter_code
_entity_poly.pdbx_strand_id
1 'polypeptide(L)'
;MNARQSFESWGDDPSRLSTYGDMGDESDADAPSVTQERAVALVVACLGNETAGAFGQSARIWGECLLDQLADNQAAVALVLLAGATTPSVGRFLAKNLESFIHAEANRLLADMDPDEAEAYL
;
A
#
# COMPACT_ATOMS: atom_id res chain seq x y z
N MET A 1 -52.53 49.03 11.76
CA MET A 1 -51.74 49.04 10.50
C MET A 1 -50.65 47.99 10.67
N ASN A 2 -50.82 46.81 10.06
CA ASN A 2 -49.89 45.69 10.19
C ASN A 2 -48.97 45.64 8.97
N ALA A 3 -47.68 45.92 9.17
CA ALA A 3 -46.65 45.75 8.16
C ALA A 3 -46.24 44.26 8.13
N ARG A 4 -46.70 43.53 7.11
CA ARG A 4 -46.22 42.17 6.81
C ARG A 4 -44.84 42.31 6.17
N GLN A 5 -43.79 41.91 6.88
CA GLN A 5 -42.47 41.71 6.28
C GLN A 5 -42.51 40.42 5.47
N SER A 6 -42.41 40.56 4.15
CA SER A 6 -42.14 39.47 3.22
C SER A 6 -40.72 38.95 3.48
N PHE A 7 -40.61 37.73 3.99
CA PHE A 7 -39.36 36.97 3.95
C PHE A 7 -39.08 36.66 2.50
N GLU A 8 -38.13 37.37 1.89
CA GLU A 8 -37.55 36.97 0.62
C GLU A 8 -36.91 35.59 0.82
N SER A 9 -37.34 34.65 0.00
CA SER A 9 -36.73 33.33 -0.15
C SER A 9 -35.28 33.53 -0.57
N TRP A 10 -34.34 33.32 0.36
CA TRP A 10 -32.94 33.13 0.01
C TRP A 10 -32.89 31.84 -0.80
N GLY A 11 -32.93 31.97 -2.13
CA GLY A 11 -32.73 30.85 -3.03
C GLY A 11 -31.41 30.19 -2.64
N ASP A 12 -31.47 28.88 -2.38
CA ASP A 12 -30.29 28.04 -2.26
C ASP A 12 -29.45 28.24 -3.51
N ASP A 13 -28.38 29.03 -3.39
CA ASP A 13 -27.40 29.19 -4.43
C ASP A 13 -26.57 27.90 -4.46
N PRO A 14 -26.71 27.06 -5.50
CA PRO A 14 -25.97 25.81 -5.58
C PRO A 14 -24.46 26.03 -5.72
N SER A 15 -23.99 27.27 -5.93
CA SER A 15 -22.57 27.61 -5.90
C SER A 15 -21.97 27.71 -4.49
N ARG A 16 -22.80 27.71 -3.43
CA ARG A 16 -22.36 27.64 -2.04
C ARG A 16 -21.96 26.24 -1.58
N LEU A 17 -22.25 25.22 -2.39
CA LEU A 17 -21.65 23.91 -2.25
C LEU A 17 -20.22 24.02 -2.76
N SER A 18 -19.31 24.40 -1.87
CA SER A 18 -17.93 23.93 -1.95
C SER A 18 -18.03 22.42 -2.07
N THR A 19 -17.88 21.90 -3.29
CA THR A 19 -17.46 20.52 -3.49
C THR A 19 -16.30 20.34 -2.52
N TYR A 20 -16.50 19.50 -1.50
CA TYR A 20 -15.39 18.86 -0.83
C TYR A 20 -14.67 18.14 -1.96
N GLY A 21 -13.72 18.86 -2.56
CA GLY A 21 -12.78 18.30 -3.51
C GLY A 21 -12.21 17.11 -2.79
N ASP A 22 -12.41 15.96 -3.42
CA ASP A 22 -11.66 14.76 -3.17
C ASP A 22 -10.22 15.17 -2.87
N MET A 23 -9.85 15.23 -1.58
CA MET A 23 -8.46 15.19 -1.17
C MET A 23 -8.05 13.73 -1.33
N GLY A 24 -8.12 13.22 -2.57
CA GLY A 24 -7.24 12.14 -2.95
C GLY A 24 -5.85 12.69 -2.67
N ASP A 25 -5.08 11.97 -1.85
CA ASP A 25 -3.65 12.24 -1.68
C ASP A 25 -3.11 12.59 -3.07
N GLU A 26 -2.75 13.86 -3.29
CA GLU A 26 -1.87 14.18 -4.40
C GLU A 26 -0.62 13.38 -4.06
N SER A 27 -0.47 12.22 -4.72
CA SER A 27 0.74 11.44 -4.63
C SER A 27 1.86 12.41 -4.96
N ASP A 28 2.61 12.82 -3.93
CA ASP A 28 3.69 13.77 -4.10
C ASP A 28 4.63 13.16 -5.14
N ALA A 29 4.64 13.75 -6.33
CA ALA A 29 5.38 13.19 -7.47
C ALA A 29 6.89 13.19 -7.21
N ASP A 30 7.33 13.95 -6.19
CA ASP A 30 8.71 14.03 -5.74
C ASP A 30 9.01 13.07 -4.57
N ALA A 31 8.02 12.33 -4.06
CA ALA A 31 8.25 11.30 -3.04
C ALA A 31 9.09 10.13 -3.60
N PRO A 32 10.08 9.63 -2.83
CA PRO A 32 10.93 8.53 -3.26
C PRO A 32 10.09 7.27 -3.52
N SER A 33 10.28 6.64 -4.68
CA SER A 33 9.55 5.44 -5.08
C SER A 33 10.47 4.33 -5.57
N VAL A 34 10.22 3.10 -5.13
CA VAL A 34 10.97 1.91 -5.55
C VAL A 34 10.12 1.04 -6.47
N THR A 35 10.75 0.40 -7.46
CA THR A 35 10.06 -0.56 -8.33
C THR A 35 9.70 -1.84 -7.57
N GLN A 36 8.63 -2.53 -7.99
CA GLN A 36 8.23 -3.81 -7.42
C GLN A 36 9.36 -4.84 -7.42
N GLU A 37 10.08 -4.97 -8.54
CA GLU A 37 11.19 -5.93 -8.68
C GLU A 37 12.31 -5.64 -7.66
N ARG A 38 12.66 -4.37 -7.48
CA ARG A 38 13.69 -3.95 -6.52
C ARG A 38 13.22 -4.14 -5.08
N ALA A 39 11.99 -3.75 -4.75
CA ALA A 39 11.42 -3.94 -3.43
C ALA A 39 11.40 -5.42 -3.03
N VAL A 40 10.93 -6.29 -3.93
CA VAL A 40 10.90 -7.74 -3.73
C VAL A 40 12.30 -8.29 -3.53
N ALA A 41 13.28 -7.90 -4.35
CA ALA A 41 14.65 -8.37 -4.21
C ALA A 41 15.27 -8.01 -2.84
N LEU A 42 15.05 -6.77 -2.37
CA LEU A 42 15.55 -6.30 -1.07
C LEU A 42 14.88 -7.02 0.10
N VAL A 43 13.56 -7.21 0.05
CA VAL A 43 12.82 -7.94 1.09
C VAL A 43 13.22 -9.41 1.10
N VAL A 44 13.41 -10.04 -0.06
CA VAL A 44 13.88 -11.43 -0.14
C VAL A 44 15.29 -11.57 0.45
N ALA A 45 16.21 -10.66 0.14
CA ALA A 45 17.55 -10.64 0.73
C ALA A 45 17.48 -10.46 2.26
N CYS A 46 16.58 -9.60 2.76
CA CYS A 46 16.34 -9.42 4.18
C CYS A 46 15.82 -10.71 4.84
N LEU A 47 14.78 -11.35 4.27
CA LEU A 47 14.24 -12.63 4.76
C LEU A 47 15.27 -13.76 4.71
N GLY A 48 16.18 -13.72 3.73
CA GLY A 48 17.32 -14.63 3.61
C GLY A 48 18.46 -14.38 4.59
N ASN A 49 18.38 -13.33 5.43
CA ASN A 49 19.44 -12.82 6.29
C ASN A 49 20.72 -12.39 5.53
N GLU A 50 20.61 -12.04 4.26
CA GLU A 50 21.71 -11.48 3.46
C GLU A 50 21.93 -9.99 3.79
N THR A 51 20.88 -9.30 4.26
CA THR A 51 20.93 -7.94 4.77
C THR A 51 20.34 -7.86 6.18
N ALA A 52 20.70 -6.82 6.94
CA ALA A 52 20.17 -6.61 8.29
C ALA A 52 18.69 -6.19 8.31
N GLY A 53 18.17 -5.66 7.20
CA GLY A 53 16.83 -5.11 7.06
C GLY A 53 16.53 -4.68 5.62
N ALA A 54 15.28 -4.29 5.39
CA ALA A 54 14.84 -3.62 4.17
C ALA A 54 13.76 -2.59 4.53
N PHE A 55 13.89 -1.36 4.00
CA PHE A 55 12.95 -0.27 4.24
C PHE A 55 12.69 0.01 5.73
N GLY A 56 13.76 0.01 6.55
CA GLY A 56 13.66 0.23 7.99
C GLY A 56 13.08 -0.94 8.81
N GLN A 57 12.68 -2.03 8.15
CA GLN A 57 12.09 -3.20 8.80
C GLN A 57 13.06 -4.39 8.83
N SER A 58 12.99 -5.15 9.93
CA SER A 58 13.75 -6.40 10.10
C SER A 58 13.09 -7.58 9.39
N ALA A 59 13.84 -8.66 9.16
CA ALA A 59 13.32 -9.91 8.59
C ALA A 59 12.11 -10.47 9.36
N ARG A 60 12.11 -10.32 10.69
CA ARG A 60 10.98 -10.73 11.55
C ARG A 60 9.70 -9.98 11.20
N ILE A 61 9.78 -8.64 11.08
CA ILE A 61 8.61 -7.80 10.82
C ILE A 61 8.08 -8.06 9.41
N TRP A 62 8.97 -8.15 8.42
CA TRP A 62 8.58 -8.56 7.06
C TRP A 62 7.90 -9.93 7.05
N GLY A 63 8.45 -10.90 7.77
CA GLY A 63 7.86 -12.24 7.90
C GLY A 63 6.44 -12.20 8.49
N GLU A 64 6.24 -11.43 9.56
CA GLU A 64 4.92 -11.24 10.19
C GLU A 64 3.92 -10.62 9.19
N CYS A 65 4.27 -9.52 8.55
CA CYS A 65 3.41 -8.87 7.56
C CYS A 65 3.02 -9.80 6.41
N LEU A 66 3.97 -10.57 5.87
CA LEU A 66 3.71 -11.49 4.76
C LEU A 66 2.85 -12.68 5.20
N LEU A 67 3.03 -13.19 6.41
CA LEU A 67 2.18 -14.25 6.95
C LEU A 67 0.74 -13.76 7.15
N ASP A 68 0.55 -12.52 7.58
CA ASP A 68 -0.78 -11.92 7.68
C ASP A 68 -1.45 -11.82 6.30
N GLN A 69 -0.72 -11.41 5.25
CA GLN A 69 -1.24 -11.41 3.88
C GLN A 69 -1.61 -12.81 3.38
N LEU A 70 -0.88 -13.84 3.82
CA LEU A 70 -1.17 -15.22 3.49
C LEU A 70 -2.35 -15.80 4.29
N ALA A 71 -2.73 -15.19 5.41
CA ALA A 71 -3.81 -15.70 6.28
C ALA A 71 -5.16 -15.71 5.56
N ASP A 72 -5.43 -14.76 4.67
CA ASP A 72 -6.66 -14.74 3.87
C ASP A 72 -6.67 -15.80 2.75
N ASN A 73 -5.52 -16.41 2.48
CA ASN A 73 -5.32 -17.36 1.38
C ASN A 73 -4.80 -18.73 1.87
N GLN A 74 -5.09 -19.11 3.13
CA GLN A 74 -4.58 -20.33 3.79
C GLN A 74 -4.74 -21.61 2.94
N ALA A 75 -5.89 -21.78 2.27
CA ALA A 75 -6.12 -22.95 1.43
C ALA A 75 -5.17 -22.99 0.21
N ALA A 76 -4.93 -21.84 -0.43
CA ALA A 76 -3.98 -21.72 -1.53
C ALA A 76 -2.54 -21.98 -1.06
N VAL A 77 -2.19 -21.48 0.13
CA VAL A 77 -0.87 -21.74 0.75
C VAL A 77 -0.68 -23.22 1.01
N ALA A 78 -1.65 -23.88 1.65
CA ALA A 78 -1.61 -25.32 1.89
C ALA A 78 -1.48 -26.12 0.58
N LEU A 79 -2.19 -25.70 -0.48
CA LEU A 79 -2.13 -26.35 -1.78
C LEU A 79 -0.74 -26.20 -2.44
N VAL A 80 -0.11 -25.03 -2.34
CA VAL A 80 1.25 -24.82 -2.84
C VAL A 80 2.27 -25.65 -2.05
N LEU A 81 2.13 -25.75 -0.73
CA LEU A 81 3.02 -26.56 0.11
C LEU A 81 2.89 -28.07 -0.16
N LEU A 82 1.66 -28.56 -0.38
CA LEU A 82 1.40 -29.99 -0.58
C LEU A 82 1.59 -30.44 -2.04
N ALA A 83 1.31 -29.57 -3.00
CA ALA A 83 1.17 -29.93 -4.40
C ALA A 83 1.62 -28.80 -5.36
N GLY A 84 2.57 -27.95 -4.96
CA GLY A 84 2.98 -26.78 -5.74
C GLY A 84 3.46 -27.10 -7.16
N ALA A 85 4.14 -28.23 -7.37
CA ALA A 85 4.60 -28.67 -8.68
C ALA A 85 3.45 -28.97 -9.67
N THR A 86 2.28 -29.37 -9.15
CA THR A 86 1.09 -29.68 -9.95
C THR A 86 0.07 -28.54 -9.97
N THR A 87 0.29 -27.48 -9.18
CA THR A 87 -0.60 -26.31 -9.06
C THR A 87 0.13 -24.98 -9.32
N PRO A 88 0.86 -24.84 -10.45
CA PRO A 88 1.71 -23.67 -10.69
C PRO A 88 0.93 -22.35 -10.83
N SER A 89 -0.36 -22.40 -11.19
CA SER A 89 -1.24 -21.22 -11.22
C SER A 89 -1.50 -20.65 -9.82
N VAL A 90 -1.62 -21.51 -8.81
CA VAL A 90 -1.86 -21.11 -7.42
C VAL A 90 -0.60 -20.50 -6.83
N GLY A 91 0.56 -21.10 -7.11
CA GLY A 91 1.86 -20.53 -6.75
C GLY A 91 2.06 -19.13 -7.35
N ARG A 92 1.77 -18.94 -8.64
CA ARG A 92 1.84 -17.63 -9.29
C ARG A 92 0.85 -16.62 -8.72
N PHE A 93 -0.36 -17.05 -8.36
CA PHE A 93 -1.36 -16.18 -7.73
C PHE A 93 -0.85 -15.64 -6.38
N LEU A 94 -0.36 -16.53 -5.50
CA LEU A 94 0.19 -16.12 -4.21
C LEU A 94 1.42 -15.22 -4.37
N ALA A 95 2.35 -15.59 -5.26
CA ALA A 95 3.55 -14.79 -5.52
C ALA A 95 3.17 -13.37 -5.95
N LYS A 96 2.27 -13.23 -6.94
CA LYS A 96 1.82 -11.91 -7.41
C LYS A 96 1.19 -11.07 -6.30
N ASN A 97 0.37 -11.67 -5.44
CA ASN A 97 -0.24 -10.97 -4.31
C ASN A 97 0.82 -10.48 -3.32
N LEU A 98 1.78 -11.34 -2.95
CA LEU A 98 2.86 -10.97 -2.04
C LEU A 98 3.77 -9.89 -2.63
N GLU A 99 4.14 -10.01 -3.90
CA GLU A 99 4.97 -8.99 -4.57
C GLU A 99 4.25 -7.64 -4.64
N SER A 100 2.93 -7.65 -4.90
CA SER A 100 2.11 -6.44 -4.94
C SER A 100 2.01 -5.79 -3.55
N PHE A 101 1.85 -6.60 -2.50
CA PHE A 101 1.88 -6.12 -1.12
C PHE A 101 3.24 -5.53 -0.75
N ILE A 102 4.34 -6.26 -1.02
CA ILE A 102 5.70 -5.77 -0.75
C ILE A 102 5.93 -4.42 -1.43
N HIS A 103 5.52 -4.29 -2.69
CA HIS A 103 5.68 -3.05 -3.43
C HIS A 103 4.90 -1.88 -2.82
N ALA A 104 3.64 -2.11 -2.44
CA ALA A 104 2.82 -1.08 -1.80
C ALA A 104 3.38 -0.68 -0.43
N GLU A 105 3.73 -1.65 0.39
CA GLU A 105 4.25 -1.40 1.75
C GLU A 105 5.64 -0.77 1.72
N ALA A 106 6.53 -1.19 0.80
CA ALA A 106 7.84 -0.57 0.64
C ALA A 106 7.74 0.90 0.26
N ASN A 107 6.87 1.26 -0.69
CA ASN A 107 6.66 2.65 -1.06
C ASN A 107 5.99 3.46 0.06
N ARG A 108 5.07 2.85 0.82
CA ARG A 108 4.50 3.47 2.03
C ARG A 108 5.60 3.79 3.05
N LEU A 109 6.50 2.84 3.30
CA LEU A 109 7.62 3.00 4.22
C LEU A 109 8.65 4.03 3.73
N LEU A 110 8.90 4.10 2.42
CA LEU A 110 9.78 5.10 1.81
C LEU A 110 9.22 6.52 1.94
N ALA A 111 7.90 6.69 1.79
CA ALA A 111 7.26 7.98 1.95
C ALA A 111 7.40 8.54 3.38
N ASP A 112 7.48 7.64 4.38
CA ASP A 112 7.69 7.99 5.79
C ASP A 112 9.18 8.13 6.18
N MET A 113 10.11 7.82 5.26
CA MET A 113 11.54 7.74 5.53
C MET A 113 12.27 9.05 5.17
N ASP A 114 13.33 9.37 5.91
CA ASP A 114 14.18 10.51 5.58
C ASP A 114 14.83 10.33 4.19
N PRO A 115 14.94 11.39 3.35
CA PRO A 115 15.41 11.25 1.97
C PRO A 115 16.78 10.57 1.81
N ASP A 116 17.72 10.85 2.72
CA ASP A 116 19.06 10.27 2.71
C ASP A 116 19.03 8.74 2.99
N GLU A 117 18.10 8.28 3.82
CA GLU A 117 17.91 6.86 4.08
C GLU A 117 17.18 6.17 2.92
N ALA A 118 16.21 6.87 2.31
CA ALA A 118 15.45 6.38 1.16
C ALA A 118 16.34 6.13 -0.07
N GLU A 119 17.33 6.99 -0.33
CA GLU A 119 18.25 6.88 -1.47
C GLU A 119 18.98 5.52 -1.52
N ALA A 120 19.24 4.88 -0.38
CA ALA A 120 19.90 3.57 -0.31
C ALA A 120 19.08 2.43 -0.94
N TYR A 121 17.78 2.63 -1.19
CA TYR A 121 16.85 1.60 -1.63
C TYR A 121 16.33 1.76 -3.07
N LEU A 122 16.41 2.98 -3.61
CA LEU A 122 16.00 3.33 -4.98
C LEU A 122 16.92 2.65 -6.02
#